data_AF-A0A9X2F5C4-F1
#
_entry.id   AF-A0A9X2F5C4-F1
#
_cell.length_a   1.000
_cell.length_b   1.000
_cell.length_c   1.000
_cell.angle_alpha   90.00
_cell.angle_beta   90.00
_cell.angle_gamma   90.00
#
_symmetry.space_group_name_H-M   'P 1'
#
loop_
_entity.id
_entity.type
_entity.pdbx_description
1 polymer ?
#
loop_
_entity_poly.entity_id
_entity_poly.type
_entity_poly.pdbx_seq_one_letter_code
_entity_poly.pdbx_strand_id
1 'polypeptide(L)'
;MTSNSRWSAIAIGILATFIFQSTCSAGPMNTGELVTIDFTTDDSGRPLTHGQVISTLPDVQLSDSLFEFGSFVSISTSQGASGHLGAVIFDSTPGGPGETLGDPDVDLLVDMGNILTLQDPKSPNNTDTGAGANGLVFNNPDDVRLPGAGSILFEFVEPVAPKSVDIIDADKGVGGEVVLTDIFGNQRTYTIHPHWTFDISKDGPNGYATLLLDELAAQDAEGAGEDQIPGNLDDYATVVDLGLDDQNVETIEFRFLGQEPDGWSSFGIDNLVVQRRIPEPSTMALISLAGLVAIAARRRLNRK
;
A
#
# COMPACT_ATOMS: atom_id res chain seq x y z
N MET A 1 -63.42 25.80 -67.65
CA MET A 1 -63.67 25.58 -66.22
C MET A 1 -62.74 24.48 -65.75
N THR A 2 -61.59 24.87 -65.22
CA THR A 2 -60.49 23.99 -64.80
C THR A 2 -60.43 24.01 -63.27
N SER A 3 -60.66 22.88 -62.62
CA SER A 3 -60.52 22.75 -61.16
C SER A 3 -59.11 22.25 -60.82
N ASN A 4 -58.31 23.12 -60.20
CA ASN A 4 -57.01 22.77 -59.64
C ASN A 4 -57.19 22.13 -58.26
N SER A 5 -56.92 20.83 -58.15
CA SER A 5 -56.77 20.12 -56.87
C SER A 5 -55.38 20.40 -56.29
N ARG A 6 -55.32 21.19 -55.23
CA ARG A 6 -54.11 21.39 -54.42
C ARG A 6 -53.90 20.17 -53.54
N TRP A 7 -52.88 19.38 -53.84
CA TRP A 7 -52.31 18.39 -52.93
C TRP A 7 -51.35 19.08 -51.98
N SER A 8 -51.70 19.13 -50.71
CA SER A 8 -50.81 19.55 -49.61
C SER A 8 -49.86 18.39 -49.30
N ALA A 9 -48.59 18.54 -49.68
CA ALA A 9 -47.54 17.65 -49.21
C ALA A 9 -47.17 18.03 -47.77
N ILE A 10 -47.50 17.16 -46.80
CA ILE A 10 -46.99 17.26 -45.43
C ILE A 10 -45.60 16.62 -45.43
N ALA A 11 -44.57 17.46 -45.49
CA ALA A 11 -43.19 17.04 -45.26
C ALA A 11 -42.97 16.85 -43.75
N ILE A 12 -42.98 15.59 -43.28
CA ILE A 12 -42.49 15.24 -41.94
C ILE A 12 -40.97 15.12 -42.04
N GLY A 13 -40.28 16.25 -41.98
CA GLY A 13 -38.84 16.31 -41.79
C GLY A 13 -38.52 16.42 -40.30
N ILE A 14 -38.33 15.29 -39.62
CA ILE A 14 -37.66 15.26 -38.31
C ILE A 14 -36.50 14.27 -38.43
N LEU A 15 -35.42 14.73 -39.08
CA LEU A 15 -34.11 14.13 -38.92
C LEU A 15 -33.41 14.91 -37.79
N ALA A 16 -33.70 14.51 -36.55
CA ALA A 16 -33.00 15.02 -35.39
C ALA A 16 -31.63 14.33 -35.31
N THR A 17 -30.67 14.81 -36.10
CA THR A 17 -29.26 14.46 -35.93
C THR A 17 -28.77 15.15 -34.66
N PHE A 18 -29.01 14.53 -33.51
CA PHE A 18 -28.38 14.93 -32.25
C PHE A 18 -26.91 14.51 -32.32
N ILE A 19 -26.06 15.39 -32.84
CA ILE A 19 -24.62 15.31 -32.67
C ILE A 19 -24.34 15.74 -31.22
N PHE A 20 -24.36 14.80 -30.29
CA PHE A 20 -23.76 15.00 -28.96
C PHE A 20 -22.24 15.00 -29.12
N GLN A 21 -21.66 16.10 -29.58
CA GLN A 21 -20.25 16.40 -29.33
C GLN A 21 -20.15 17.09 -27.96
N SER A 22 -20.38 16.31 -26.91
CA SER A 22 -19.93 16.67 -25.57
C SER A 22 -18.53 16.12 -25.39
N THR A 23 -17.54 16.74 -26.04
CA THR A 23 -16.13 16.60 -25.64
C THR A 23 -15.86 17.57 -24.50
N CYS A 24 -16.60 17.44 -23.41
CA CYS A 24 -16.09 17.90 -22.13
C CYS A 24 -15.26 16.72 -21.65
N SER A 25 -13.98 16.71 -22.01
CA SER A 25 -12.98 15.84 -21.38
C SER A 25 -12.78 16.36 -19.95
N ALA A 26 -13.81 16.19 -19.11
CA ALA A 26 -13.58 16.01 -17.70
C ALA A 26 -12.80 14.70 -17.65
N GLY A 27 -11.47 14.79 -17.57
CA GLY A 27 -10.66 13.64 -17.21
C GLY A 27 -11.31 13.03 -15.97
N PRO A 28 -11.50 11.71 -15.91
CA PRO A 28 -12.08 11.10 -14.73
C PRO A 28 -11.23 11.54 -13.54
N MET A 29 -11.79 12.35 -12.65
CA MET A 29 -11.15 12.57 -11.36
C MET A 29 -11.20 11.20 -10.70
N ASN A 30 -10.03 10.55 -10.58
CA ASN A 30 -9.84 9.41 -9.70
C ASN A 30 -10.15 9.89 -8.29
N THR A 31 -11.43 9.80 -7.92
CA THR A 31 -11.98 10.12 -6.60
C THR A 31 -12.02 8.87 -5.72
N GLY A 32 -11.08 7.95 -5.98
CA GLY A 32 -10.93 6.75 -5.18
C GLY A 32 -10.76 7.10 -3.70
N GLU A 33 -11.29 6.23 -2.85
CA GLU A 33 -11.15 6.32 -1.40
C GLU A 33 -9.68 6.12 -1.02
N LEU A 34 -9.15 6.99 -0.17
CA LEU A 34 -7.85 6.76 0.46
C LEU A 34 -8.03 5.76 1.60
N VAL A 35 -7.25 4.70 1.57
CA VAL A 35 -7.19 3.66 2.59
C VAL A 35 -5.80 3.71 3.20
N THR A 36 -5.74 3.77 4.53
CA THR A 36 -4.49 3.70 5.28
C THR A 36 -4.43 2.34 5.97
N ILE A 37 -3.29 1.66 5.83
CA ILE A 37 -2.94 0.46 6.60
C ILE A 37 -1.94 0.91 7.67
N ASP A 38 -2.42 1.08 8.90
CA ASP A 38 -1.69 1.65 10.06
C ASP A 38 -1.42 0.64 11.19
N PHE A 39 -1.73 -0.64 10.94
CA PHE A 39 -1.56 -1.76 11.88
C PHE A 39 -2.16 -1.56 13.28
N THR A 40 -3.07 -0.60 13.46
CA THR A 40 -3.81 -0.44 14.73
C THR A 40 -4.87 -1.53 14.87
N THR A 41 -5.53 -1.84 13.76
CA THR A 41 -6.54 -2.90 13.64
C THR A 41 -6.37 -3.71 12.37
N ASP A 42 -6.88 -4.94 12.41
CA ASP A 42 -7.03 -5.81 11.27
C ASP A 42 -8.18 -5.36 10.33
N ASP A 43 -8.40 -6.05 9.22
CA ASP A 43 -9.43 -5.70 8.23
C ASP A 43 -10.89 -5.89 8.73
N SER A 44 -11.04 -6.50 9.90
CA SER A 44 -12.29 -6.70 10.63
C SER A 44 -12.45 -5.72 11.81
N GLY A 45 -11.52 -4.79 11.98
CA GLY A 45 -11.50 -3.79 13.05
C GLY A 45 -11.07 -4.33 14.42
N ARG A 46 -10.45 -5.51 14.48
CA ARG A 46 -9.90 -6.07 15.72
C ARG A 46 -8.52 -5.47 15.99
N PRO A 47 -8.24 -4.98 17.21
CA PRO A 47 -6.93 -4.45 17.55
C PRO A 47 -5.83 -5.48 17.36
N LEU A 48 -4.74 -5.08 16.73
CA LEU A 48 -3.52 -5.86 16.66
C LEU A 48 -2.67 -5.65 17.91
N THR A 49 -1.92 -6.66 18.31
CA THR A 49 -1.10 -6.62 19.53
C THR A 49 0.38 -6.82 19.24
N HIS A 50 1.23 -6.19 20.04
CA HIS A 50 2.68 -6.42 20.04
C HIS A 50 3.03 -7.92 19.96
N GLY A 51 3.96 -8.25 19.07
CA GLY A 51 4.44 -9.60 18.82
C GLY A 51 3.54 -10.46 17.94
N GLN A 52 2.36 -9.98 17.54
CA GLN A 52 1.42 -10.74 16.70
C GLN A 52 2.00 -10.98 15.32
N VAL A 53 1.98 -12.22 14.87
CA VAL A 53 2.42 -12.61 13.53
C VAL A 53 1.38 -12.21 12.49
N ILE A 54 1.82 -11.50 11.45
CA ILE A 54 0.96 -11.01 10.35
C ILE A 54 1.18 -11.78 9.05
N SER A 55 2.41 -12.26 8.80
CA SER A 55 2.69 -13.03 7.59
C SER A 55 2.78 -14.53 7.84
N THR A 56 2.38 -15.28 6.83
CA THR A 56 2.61 -16.72 6.78
C THR A 56 4.00 -16.99 6.21
N LEU A 57 4.81 -17.77 6.90
CA LEU A 57 5.69 -18.69 6.18
C LEU A 57 4.79 -19.76 5.53
N PRO A 58 5.01 -20.15 4.26
CA PRO A 58 4.20 -21.18 3.61
C PRO A 58 4.18 -22.53 4.36
N ASP A 59 5.11 -22.74 5.31
CA ASP A 59 5.28 -24.00 6.03
C ASP A 59 4.67 -24.05 7.44
N VAL A 60 4.14 -22.95 8.00
CA VAL A 60 3.50 -22.97 9.33
C VAL A 60 2.30 -22.00 9.38
N GLN A 61 1.27 -22.25 8.56
CA GLN A 61 -0.06 -21.79 8.93
C GLN A 61 -0.55 -22.64 10.10
N LEU A 62 -0.55 -22.08 11.31
CA LEU A 62 -1.44 -22.59 12.34
C LEU A 62 -2.87 -22.39 11.82
N SER A 63 -3.71 -23.42 11.93
CA SER A 63 -5.08 -23.46 11.42
C SER A 63 -6.03 -22.48 12.13
N ASP A 64 -5.51 -21.43 12.77
CA ASP A 64 -6.31 -20.36 13.34
C ASP A 64 -6.80 -19.49 12.18
N SER A 65 -8.07 -19.65 11.87
CA SER A 65 -8.79 -19.14 10.69
C SER A 65 -9.02 -17.63 10.69
N LEU A 66 -8.23 -16.85 11.43
CA LEU A 66 -8.44 -15.44 11.68
C LEU A 66 -7.41 -14.62 10.90
N PHE A 67 -7.42 -14.73 9.57
CA PHE A 67 -6.66 -13.83 8.70
C PHE A 67 -6.92 -12.39 9.11
N GLU A 68 -5.89 -11.73 9.62
CA GLU A 68 -5.94 -10.32 10.03
C GLU A 68 -6.08 -9.40 8.80
N PHE A 69 -5.52 -9.82 7.68
CA PHE A 69 -5.60 -9.13 6.41
C PHE A 69 -5.91 -10.15 5.31
N GLY A 70 -6.98 -9.91 4.55
CA GLY A 70 -7.27 -10.71 3.35
C GLY A 70 -8.47 -10.24 2.54
N SER A 71 -9.34 -9.40 3.10
CA SER A 71 -10.48 -8.82 2.38
C SER A 71 -10.09 -7.70 1.41
N PHE A 72 -9.00 -6.99 1.72
CA PHE A 72 -8.49 -5.88 0.90
C PHE A 72 -7.05 -6.13 0.43
N VAL A 73 -6.19 -6.56 1.34
CA VAL A 73 -4.78 -6.86 1.09
C VAL A 73 -4.40 -8.15 1.80
N SER A 74 -3.56 -8.96 1.17
CA SER A 74 -2.90 -10.11 1.79
C SER A 74 -1.44 -9.74 2.06
N ILE A 75 -0.95 -10.03 3.27
CA ILE A 75 0.43 -9.75 3.65
C ILE A 75 1.17 -11.08 3.77
N SER A 76 2.21 -11.26 2.98
CA SER A 76 3.07 -12.44 3.00
C SER A 76 4.53 -12.03 3.14
N THR A 77 5.41 -13.01 3.30
CA THR A 77 6.86 -12.78 3.35
C THR A 77 7.59 -13.77 2.46
N SER A 78 8.66 -13.32 1.83
CA SER A 78 9.56 -14.19 1.09
C SER A 78 10.85 -14.43 1.90
N GLN A 79 11.25 -15.70 1.99
CA GLN A 79 12.48 -16.08 2.69
C GLN A 79 13.70 -15.59 1.93
N GLY A 80 14.54 -14.85 2.64
CA GLY A 80 15.87 -14.46 2.20
C GLY A 80 16.93 -15.51 2.48
N ALA A 81 18.19 -15.20 2.18
CA ALA A 81 19.32 -16.12 2.35
C ALA A 81 19.61 -16.43 3.82
N SER A 82 19.32 -15.48 4.71
CA SER A 82 19.69 -15.54 6.12
C SER A 82 18.57 -16.01 7.06
N GLY A 83 17.37 -16.20 6.51
CA GLY A 83 16.18 -16.63 7.26
C GLY A 83 15.57 -15.51 8.10
N HIS A 84 14.24 -15.38 8.03
CA HIS A 84 13.44 -14.56 8.94
C HIS A 84 12.31 -15.42 9.53
N LEU A 85 11.67 -14.97 10.60
CA LEU A 85 10.55 -15.72 11.22
C LEU A 85 9.16 -15.30 10.74
N GLY A 86 9.09 -14.23 9.95
CA GLY A 86 7.85 -13.71 9.37
C GLY A 86 7.67 -12.25 9.70
N ALA A 87 6.63 -11.62 9.16
CA ALA A 87 6.27 -10.27 9.52
C ALA A 87 5.52 -10.28 10.86
N VAL A 88 5.81 -9.30 11.70
CA VAL A 88 5.29 -9.21 13.06
C VAL A 88 4.89 -7.77 13.36
N ILE A 89 3.91 -7.62 14.24
CA ILE A 89 3.58 -6.33 14.85
C ILE A 89 4.59 -6.02 15.95
N PHE A 90 5.21 -4.85 15.86
CA PHE A 90 6.02 -4.27 16.92
C PHE A 90 5.30 -3.06 17.50
N ASP A 91 5.42 -2.83 18.81
CA ASP A 91 4.81 -1.67 19.46
C ASP A 91 5.93 -0.64 19.66
N SER A 92 5.90 0.39 18.84
CA SER A 92 6.89 1.47 18.76
C SER A 92 6.74 2.52 19.87
N THR A 93 5.80 2.36 20.80
CA THR A 93 5.58 3.32 21.89
C THR A 93 6.77 3.30 22.88
N PRO A 94 7.49 4.41 23.11
CA PRO A 94 8.50 4.49 24.16
C PRO A 94 7.90 4.19 25.54
N GLY A 95 8.54 3.32 26.30
CA GLY A 95 8.07 2.77 27.58
C GLY A 95 6.96 1.72 27.44
N GLY A 96 6.59 1.37 26.22
CA GLY A 96 5.56 0.38 25.89
C GLY A 96 6.04 -1.07 26.01
N PRO A 97 5.17 -2.04 25.70
CA PRO A 97 5.49 -3.47 25.66
C PRO A 97 6.79 -3.79 24.93
N GLY A 98 7.06 -3.15 23.79
CA GLY A 98 8.27 -3.32 23.00
C GLY A 98 9.56 -3.03 23.78
N GLU A 99 9.59 -1.95 24.59
CA GLU A 99 10.78 -1.57 25.35
C GLU A 99 11.10 -2.57 26.50
N THR A 100 10.09 -3.22 27.07
CA THR A 100 10.22 -3.96 28.33
C THR A 100 10.92 -5.32 28.23
N LEU A 101 11.35 -5.74 27.04
CA LEU A 101 11.68 -7.13 26.72
C LEU A 101 13.18 -7.46 26.72
N GLY A 102 14.01 -6.46 27.00
CA GLY A 102 15.36 -6.66 27.52
C GLY A 102 16.52 -6.35 26.57
N ASP A 103 16.24 -6.08 25.28
CA ASP A 103 17.15 -5.42 24.33
C ASP A 103 16.42 -5.14 22.98
N PRO A 104 15.28 -4.41 22.97
CA PRO A 104 14.63 -4.07 21.71
C PRO A 104 15.50 -3.09 20.92
N ASP A 105 15.41 -3.12 19.59
CA ASP A 105 15.98 -2.04 18.82
C ASP A 105 15.34 -0.70 19.22
N VAL A 106 16.15 0.17 19.82
CA VAL A 106 15.69 1.48 20.30
C VAL A 106 15.30 2.38 19.14
N ASP A 107 15.80 2.10 17.94
CA ASP A 107 15.54 2.86 16.73
C ASP A 107 14.11 2.58 16.19
N LEU A 108 13.46 1.51 16.65
CA LEU A 108 12.04 1.21 16.37
C LEU A 108 11.05 1.93 17.32
N LEU A 109 11.51 2.61 18.37
CA LEU A 109 10.65 3.26 19.38
C LEU A 109 10.22 4.68 18.96
N VAL A 110 9.52 4.79 17.83
CA VAL A 110 9.08 6.04 17.17
C VAL A 110 7.77 6.65 17.66
N ASP A 111 7.09 6.07 18.65
CA ASP A 111 5.79 6.55 19.16
C ASP A 111 4.67 6.59 18.08
N MET A 112 4.71 5.64 17.14
CA MET A 112 3.67 5.48 16.09
C MET A 112 2.62 4.43 16.45
N GLY A 113 2.75 3.78 17.62
CA GLY A 113 1.92 2.64 18.01
C GLY A 113 2.41 1.35 17.36
N ASN A 114 1.51 0.61 16.72
CA ASN A 114 1.86 -0.66 16.08
C ASN A 114 2.51 -0.39 14.72
N ILE A 115 3.67 -0.99 14.48
CA ILE A 115 4.36 -0.96 13.19
C ILE A 115 4.58 -2.40 12.71
N LEU A 116 4.75 -2.58 11.40
CA LEU A 116 5.07 -3.89 10.82
C LEU A 116 6.58 -4.01 10.62
N THR A 117 7.18 -5.07 11.15
CA THR A 117 8.60 -5.38 10.96
C THR A 117 8.77 -6.81 10.46
N LEU A 118 9.95 -7.13 9.93
CA LEU A 118 10.34 -8.50 9.59
C LEU A 118 11.16 -9.08 10.75
N GLN A 119 10.78 -10.24 11.29
CA GLN A 119 11.32 -10.75 12.56
C GLN A 119 12.69 -11.43 12.43
N ASP A 120 13.64 -11.05 13.30
CA ASP A 120 14.95 -11.70 13.42
C ASP A 120 14.88 -13.12 14.04
N PRO A 121 15.63 -14.11 13.49
CA PRO A 121 15.71 -15.46 14.03
C PRO A 121 16.64 -15.67 15.24
N LYS A 122 17.41 -14.68 15.70
CA LYS A 122 18.44 -14.81 16.76
C LYS A 122 17.89 -14.84 18.18
N SER A 123 16.73 -14.25 18.44
CA SER A 123 16.13 -14.20 19.78
C SER A 123 14.65 -14.62 19.85
N PRO A 124 14.16 -15.65 19.14
CA PRO A 124 12.77 -16.05 19.23
C PRO A 124 12.51 -16.82 20.52
N ASN A 125 12.09 -16.10 21.55
CA ASN A 125 11.25 -16.71 22.56
C ASN A 125 9.80 -16.56 22.11
N ASN A 126 9.30 -17.57 21.40
CA ASN A 126 7.87 -17.72 21.20
C ASN A 126 7.26 -18.17 22.54
N THR A 127 6.27 -17.45 23.07
CA THR A 127 5.36 -18.11 24.01
C THR A 127 4.22 -18.69 23.23
N ASP A 128 4.35 -19.97 22.93
CA ASP A 128 3.17 -20.80 22.71
C ASP A 128 2.49 -21.08 24.06
N THR A 129 1.71 -20.11 24.57
CA THR A 129 0.73 -20.38 25.65
C THR A 129 -0.54 -19.54 25.55
N GLY A 130 -0.63 -18.63 24.59
CA GLY A 130 -1.79 -17.76 24.38
C GLY A 130 -2.34 -17.89 22.98
N ALA A 131 -2.66 -19.11 22.52
CA ALA A 131 -3.58 -19.32 21.39
C ALA A 131 -5.00 -18.78 21.74
N GLY A 132 -5.07 -17.48 22.04
CA GLY A 132 -6.29 -16.69 22.06
C GLY A 132 -6.65 -16.30 20.63
N ALA A 133 -7.52 -15.29 20.47
CA ALA A 133 -8.10 -14.90 19.19
C ALA A 133 -7.14 -14.26 18.16
N ASN A 134 -5.82 -14.23 18.44
CA ASN A 134 -4.83 -13.41 17.73
C ASN A 134 -3.62 -14.22 17.22
N GLY A 135 -3.69 -15.55 17.15
CA GLY A 135 -2.62 -16.38 16.57
C GLY A 135 -1.31 -16.45 17.37
N LEU A 136 -0.19 -16.67 16.66
CA LEU A 136 1.16 -16.78 17.23
C LEU A 136 1.67 -15.40 17.66
N VAL A 137 2.26 -15.32 18.86
CA VAL A 137 2.82 -14.09 19.42
C VAL A 137 4.26 -14.29 19.87
N PHE A 138 5.15 -13.42 19.43
CA PHE A 138 6.53 -13.33 19.89
C PHE A 138 6.63 -12.44 21.12
N ASN A 139 7.39 -12.88 22.14
CA ASN A 139 7.60 -12.08 23.34
C ASN A 139 8.73 -11.08 23.22
N ASN A 140 9.57 -11.19 22.20
CA ASN A 140 10.66 -10.26 21.97
C ASN A 140 10.79 -10.07 20.46
N PRO A 141 9.74 -9.49 19.82
CA PRO A 141 9.85 -9.17 18.42
C PRO A 141 10.94 -8.12 18.24
N ASP A 142 11.78 -8.33 17.24
CA ASP A 142 12.92 -7.48 16.91
C ASP A 142 13.10 -7.57 15.40
N ASP A 143 13.51 -6.47 14.78
CA ASP A 143 13.69 -6.42 13.34
C ASP A 143 14.86 -7.26 12.86
N VAL A 144 14.72 -7.76 11.63
CA VAL A 144 15.71 -8.64 11.05
C VAL A 144 16.96 -7.86 10.69
N ARG A 145 18.07 -8.37 11.19
CA ARG A 145 19.35 -7.71 11.15
C ARG A 145 20.32 -8.36 10.16
N LEU A 146 19.83 -9.31 9.37
CA LEU A 146 20.64 -10.22 8.58
C LEU A 146 20.71 -9.83 7.09
N PRO A 147 21.87 -10.05 6.43
CA PRO A 147 22.02 -9.87 4.99
C PRO A 147 20.96 -10.59 4.15
N GLY A 148 20.34 -9.91 3.20
CA GLY A 148 19.28 -10.45 2.36
C GLY A 148 18.20 -11.16 3.18
N ALA A 149 17.63 -10.46 4.17
CA ALA A 149 16.72 -11.03 5.14
C ALA A 149 15.42 -11.55 4.53
N GLY A 150 15.03 -11.03 3.37
CA GLY A 150 13.81 -11.42 2.67
C GLY A 150 13.01 -10.20 2.25
N SER A 151 11.69 -10.39 2.15
CA SER A 151 10.77 -9.29 1.88
C SER A 151 9.43 -9.46 2.58
N ILE A 152 8.73 -8.34 2.77
CA ILE A 152 7.31 -8.30 3.09
C ILE A 152 6.56 -7.92 1.82
N LEU A 153 5.59 -8.73 1.42
CA LEU A 153 4.80 -8.55 0.20
C LEU A 153 3.34 -8.25 0.56
N PHE A 154 2.84 -7.13 0.04
CA PHE A 154 1.45 -6.75 0.08
C PHE A 154 0.83 -7.07 -1.28
N GLU A 155 -0.15 -7.98 -1.30
CA GLU A 155 -0.90 -8.37 -2.50
C GLU A 155 -2.34 -7.84 -2.39
N PHE A 156 -2.70 -6.90 -3.25
CA PHE A 156 -4.02 -6.28 -3.21
C PHE A 156 -5.06 -7.11 -3.96
N VAL A 157 -6.25 -7.27 -3.37
CA VAL A 157 -7.36 -8.00 -4.00
C VAL A 157 -7.89 -7.28 -5.25
N GLU A 158 -7.81 -5.95 -5.25
CA GLU A 158 -8.10 -5.08 -6.39
C GLU A 158 -6.92 -4.13 -6.62
N PRO A 159 -6.57 -3.78 -7.88
CA PRO A 159 -5.47 -2.86 -8.12
C PRO A 159 -5.70 -1.49 -7.47
N VAL A 160 -4.64 -0.92 -6.91
CA VAL A 160 -4.62 0.35 -6.19
C VAL A 160 -3.67 1.35 -6.82
N ALA A 161 -3.75 2.62 -6.39
CA ALA A 161 -2.72 3.61 -6.64
C ALA A 161 -1.96 3.91 -5.33
N PRO A 162 -0.73 3.40 -5.13
CA PRO A 162 0.05 3.68 -3.93
C PRO A 162 0.36 5.16 -3.79
N LYS A 163 0.28 5.69 -2.56
CA LYS A 163 0.47 7.12 -2.28
C LYS A 163 1.69 7.38 -1.41
N SER A 164 1.74 6.77 -0.24
CA SER A 164 2.85 6.96 0.67
C SER A 164 2.99 5.81 1.63
N VAL A 165 4.13 5.74 2.30
CA VAL A 165 4.39 4.81 3.40
C VAL A 165 5.41 5.44 4.33
N ASP A 166 5.29 5.21 5.63
CA ASP A 166 6.31 5.60 6.59
C ASP A 166 7.31 4.45 6.73
N ILE A 167 8.60 4.78 6.58
CA ILE A 167 9.71 3.85 6.86
C ILE A 167 10.37 4.29 8.15
N ILE A 168 10.69 3.32 8.99
CA ILE A 168 11.27 3.48 10.32
C ILE A 168 12.59 2.73 10.36
N ASP A 169 13.59 3.23 11.07
CA ASP A 169 14.88 2.53 11.25
C ASP A 169 15.63 2.17 9.94
N ALA A 170 15.61 3.06 8.94
CA ALA A 170 16.53 3.03 7.80
C ALA A 170 17.79 3.88 8.06
N ASP A 171 18.33 3.85 9.28
CA ASP A 171 19.36 4.78 9.74
C ASP A 171 20.81 4.27 9.54
N LYS A 172 21.00 2.96 9.33
CA LYS A 172 22.30 2.31 9.17
C LYS A 172 22.25 1.24 8.07
N GLY A 173 23.41 0.66 7.78
CA GLY A 173 23.47 -0.56 6.99
C GLY A 173 23.49 -0.34 5.48
N VAL A 174 22.66 -1.10 4.74
CA VAL A 174 22.57 -1.00 3.26
C VAL A 174 21.24 -0.44 2.75
N GLY A 175 20.33 -0.09 3.66
CA GLY A 175 18.99 0.38 3.32
C GLY A 175 18.09 -0.73 2.78
N GLY A 176 17.14 -0.38 1.92
CA GLY A 176 16.08 -1.28 1.46
C GLY A 176 15.52 -0.89 0.09
N GLU A 177 14.57 -1.68 -0.39
CA GLU A 177 13.79 -1.33 -1.59
C GLU A 177 12.29 -1.43 -1.33
N VAL A 178 11.52 -0.54 -1.96
CA VAL A 178 10.08 -0.68 -2.14
C VAL A 178 9.81 -0.89 -3.62
N VAL A 179 9.27 -2.05 -3.97
CA VAL A 179 9.00 -2.43 -5.36
C VAL A 179 7.50 -2.50 -5.59
N LEU A 180 7.00 -1.62 -6.45
CA LEU A 180 5.63 -1.64 -6.94
C LEU A 180 5.58 -2.49 -8.21
N THR A 181 4.59 -3.40 -8.32
CA THR A 181 4.31 -4.12 -9.58
C THR A 181 2.87 -3.89 -10.00
N ASP A 182 2.67 -3.49 -11.26
CA ASP A 182 1.34 -3.32 -11.84
C ASP A 182 0.75 -4.62 -12.41
N ILE A 183 -0.53 -4.58 -12.77
CA ILE A 183 -1.25 -5.73 -13.39
C ILE A 183 -0.65 -6.22 -14.72
N PHE A 184 0.30 -5.49 -15.30
CA PHE A 184 1.00 -5.87 -16.53
C PHE A 184 2.41 -6.41 -16.25
N GLY A 185 2.83 -6.44 -14.98
CA GLY A 185 4.15 -6.86 -14.55
C GLY A 185 5.23 -5.79 -14.73
N ASN A 186 4.88 -4.54 -15.05
CA ASN A 186 5.85 -3.45 -15.03
C ASN A 186 6.14 -3.06 -13.58
N GLN A 187 7.32 -2.52 -13.33
CA GLN A 187 7.80 -2.26 -11.98
C GLN A 187 8.28 -0.82 -11.80
N ARG A 188 8.12 -0.32 -10.57
CA ARG A 188 8.83 0.85 -10.05
C ARG A 188 9.52 0.46 -8.77
N THR A 189 10.80 0.77 -8.66
CA THR A 189 11.60 0.48 -7.47
C THR A 189 12.07 1.77 -6.85
N TYR A 190 11.74 1.96 -5.57
CA TYR A 190 12.33 2.98 -4.71
C TYR A 190 13.47 2.33 -3.93
N THR A 191 14.68 2.86 -4.03
CA THR A 191 15.82 2.45 -3.20
C THR A 191 15.92 3.42 -2.02
N ILE A 192 15.71 2.89 -0.82
CA ILE A 192 15.91 3.59 0.44
C ILE A 192 17.38 3.40 0.80
N HIS A 193 18.15 4.48 0.84
CA HIS A 193 19.55 4.41 1.21
C HIS A 193 19.73 4.36 2.73
N PRO A 194 20.90 3.92 3.24
CA PRO A 194 21.23 4.06 4.66
C PRO A 194 21.16 5.52 5.09
N HIS A 195 20.90 5.77 6.37
CA HIS A 195 20.76 7.11 6.94
C HIS A 195 19.54 7.90 6.46
N TRP A 196 18.57 7.21 5.84
CA TRP A 196 17.33 7.86 5.42
C TRP A 196 16.43 8.19 6.62
N THR A 197 16.51 7.43 7.70
CA THR A 197 15.93 7.81 9.00
C THR A 197 17.03 8.02 10.04
N PHE A 198 16.65 8.37 11.28
CA PHE A 198 17.58 8.67 12.36
C PHE A 198 17.37 7.79 13.57
N ASP A 199 18.47 7.55 14.29
CA ASP A 199 18.45 6.99 15.63
C ASP A 199 17.81 8.01 16.59
N ILE A 200 16.67 7.67 17.17
CA ILE A 200 15.91 8.58 18.06
C ILE A 200 16.70 8.90 19.32
N SER A 201 17.45 7.92 19.82
CA SER A 201 18.23 8.04 21.04
C SER A 201 19.41 9.00 20.88
N LYS A 202 19.87 9.20 19.63
CA LYS A 202 21.08 9.94 19.30
C LYS A 202 20.84 11.25 18.54
N ASP A 203 19.93 11.25 17.58
CA ASP A 203 19.86 12.25 16.51
C ASP A 203 18.56 13.08 16.51
N GLY A 204 17.55 12.73 17.31
CA GLY A 204 16.38 13.59 17.56
C GLY A 204 15.02 12.90 17.36
N PRO A 205 13.90 13.65 17.44
CA PRO A 205 12.58 13.08 17.70
C PRO A 205 11.93 12.30 16.55
N ASN A 206 12.53 12.27 15.35
CA ASN A 206 11.90 11.67 14.18
C ASN A 206 12.74 10.49 13.68
N GLY A 207 12.44 9.28 14.18
CA GLY A 207 13.08 8.02 13.75
C GLY A 207 12.42 7.38 12.51
N TYR A 208 11.58 8.14 11.81
CA TYR A 208 10.88 7.70 10.60
C TYR A 208 10.86 8.81 9.54
N ALA A 209 10.60 8.42 8.30
CA ALA A 209 10.38 9.33 7.18
C ALA A 209 9.31 8.78 6.22
N THR A 210 8.56 9.69 5.59
CA THR A 210 7.49 9.32 4.65
C THR A 210 8.05 9.21 3.23
N LEU A 211 7.86 8.06 2.59
CA LEU A 211 8.19 7.80 1.19
C LEU A 211 6.94 8.01 0.33
N LEU A 212 6.98 8.96 -0.61
CA LEU A 212 5.91 9.21 -1.57
C LEU A 212 6.04 8.25 -2.76
N LEU A 213 5.06 7.35 -2.90
CA LEU A 213 5.05 6.28 -3.89
C LEU A 213 4.47 6.69 -5.25
N ASP A 214 3.98 7.92 -5.37
CA ASP A 214 3.57 8.54 -6.63
C ASP A 214 4.54 9.63 -7.14
N GLU A 215 5.65 9.86 -6.42
CA GLU A 215 6.70 10.77 -6.85
C GLU A 215 7.85 10.03 -7.58
N LEU A 216 8.35 10.65 -8.66
CA LEU A 216 9.45 10.14 -9.48
C LEU A 216 10.76 10.91 -9.28
N ALA A 217 10.74 11.99 -8.49
CA ALA A 217 11.96 12.68 -8.10
C ALA A 217 12.65 11.92 -6.96
N ALA A 218 13.94 12.19 -6.77
CA ALA A 218 14.63 11.76 -5.57
C ALA A 218 14.03 12.51 -4.36
N GLN A 219 13.74 11.78 -3.29
CA GLN A 219 13.03 12.31 -2.12
C GLN A 219 13.98 12.41 -0.95
N ASP A 220 14.02 13.56 -0.32
CA ASP A 220 14.61 13.70 1.00
C ASP A 220 13.73 12.98 2.03
N ALA A 221 14.32 12.61 3.14
CA ALA A 221 13.58 12.12 4.28
C ALA A 221 12.75 13.27 4.87
N GLU A 222 11.49 13.40 4.45
CA GLU A 222 10.60 14.43 4.98
C GLU A 222 10.44 14.20 6.50
N GLY A 223 10.94 15.14 7.31
CA GLY A 223 10.99 15.02 8.78
C GLY A 223 12.41 14.88 9.36
N ALA A 224 13.42 14.61 8.52
CA ALA A 224 14.82 14.85 8.84
C ALA A 224 15.04 16.34 9.07
N GLY A 225 15.54 16.76 10.22
CA GLY A 225 15.75 18.20 10.50
C GLY A 225 16.56 18.91 9.40
N GLU A 226 16.19 20.16 9.10
CA GLU A 226 16.76 21.07 8.06
C GLU A 226 18.29 21.30 8.15
N ASP A 227 18.97 20.77 9.18
CA ASP A 227 20.38 21.01 9.50
C ASP A 227 21.35 19.92 8.99
N GLN A 228 20.89 18.98 8.15
CA GLN A 228 21.72 17.91 7.59
C GLN A 228 22.22 18.26 6.16
N ILE A 229 23.47 17.92 5.89
CA ILE A 229 24.33 18.51 4.85
C ILE A 229 23.78 18.28 3.43
N PRO A 230 23.39 19.34 2.69
CA PRO A 230 23.04 19.21 1.29
C PRO A 230 24.27 18.78 0.49
N GLY A 231 24.29 17.54 0.00
CA GLY A 231 25.27 17.16 -1.03
C GLY A 231 25.70 15.70 -1.14
N ASN A 232 25.28 14.79 -0.25
CA ASN A 232 25.50 13.36 -0.49
C ASN A 232 24.25 12.74 -1.13
N LEU A 233 24.43 11.98 -2.21
CA LEU A 233 23.32 11.29 -2.87
C LEU A 233 22.76 10.14 -2.03
N ASP A 234 23.53 9.71 -1.02
CA ASP A 234 23.16 8.63 -0.10
C ASP A 234 22.00 9.04 0.85
N ASP A 235 21.60 10.31 0.89
CA ASP A 235 20.54 10.80 1.80
C ASP A 235 19.14 10.80 1.16
N TYR A 236 19.01 10.37 -0.10
CA TYR A 236 17.76 10.44 -0.85
C TYR A 236 17.22 9.07 -1.21
N ALA A 237 15.90 8.87 -1.11
CA ALA A 237 15.29 7.74 -1.80
C ALA A 237 15.38 7.97 -3.32
N THR A 238 15.93 7.01 -4.06
CA THR A 238 16.04 7.08 -5.53
C THR A 238 15.03 6.15 -6.19
N VAL A 239 14.67 6.42 -7.45
CA VAL A 239 13.60 5.68 -8.13
C VAL A 239 13.99 5.25 -9.54
N VAL A 240 13.65 4.00 -9.87
CA VAL A 240 13.73 3.43 -11.21
C VAL A 240 12.34 3.00 -11.63
N ASP A 241 11.82 3.58 -12.73
CA ASP A 241 10.50 3.27 -13.28
C ASP A 241 10.64 2.57 -14.63
N LEU A 242 10.10 1.34 -14.72
CA LEU A 242 10.09 0.51 -15.92
C LEU A 242 8.75 0.56 -16.67
N GLY A 243 8.05 1.69 -16.58
CA GLY A 243 6.75 1.91 -17.23
C GLY A 243 5.58 1.44 -16.37
N LEU A 244 5.70 1.56 -15.05
CA LEU A 244 4.63 1.23 -14.10
C LEU A 244 3.36 2.03 -14.41
N ASP A 245 2.23 1.34 -14.50
CA ASP A 245 0.90 1.95 -14.38
C ASP A 245 0.57 2.15 -12.89
N ASP A 246 0.92 3.33 -12.37
CA ASP A 246 0.74 3.71 -10.97
C ASP A 246 -0.72 3.78 -10.50
N GLN A 247 -1.69 3.60 -11.41
CA GLN A 247 -3.12 3.51 -11.08
C GLN A 247 -3.61 2.06 -10.96
N ASN A 248 -2.78 1.08 -11.32
CA ASN A 248 -3.15 -0.33 -11.34
C ASN A 248 -2.05 -1.21 -10.72
N VAL A 249 -1.51 -0.78 -9.57
CA VAL A 249 -0.55 -1.57 -8.79
C VAL A 249 -1.27 -2.72 -8.11
N GLU A 250 -0.79 -3.95 -8.32
CA GLU A 250 -1.32 -5.17 -7.69
C GLU A 250 -0.49 -5.63 -6.49
N THR A 251 0.81 -5.31 -6.47
CA THR A 251 1.68 -5.67 -5.35
C THR A 251 2.65 -4.56 -4.96
N ILE A 252 2.97 -4.53 -3.65
CA ILE A 252 4.04 -3.71 -3.08
C ILE A 252 4.93 -4.64 -2.28
N GLU A 253 6.21 -4.70 -2.62
CA GLU A 253 7.21 -5.54 -1.95
C GLU A 253 8.26 -4.67 -1.26
N PHE A 254 8.42 -4.85 0.05
CA PHE A 254 9.47 -4.23 0.85
C PHE A 254 10.62 -5.22 1.00
N ARG A 255 11.75 -4.96 0.34
CA ARG A 255 12.92 -5.84 0.33
C ARG A 255 14.00 -5.33 1.28
N PHE A 256 14.49 -6.26 2.10
CA PHE A 256 15.55 -6.03 3.07
C PHE A 256 16.87 -6.50 2.46
N LEU A 257 17.61 -5.55 1.87
CA LEU A 257 18.69 -5.84 0.92
C LEU A 257 19.98 -6.37 1.53
N GLY A 258 20.18 -6.22 2.85
CA GLY A 258 21.39 -6.53 3.64
C GLY A 258 22.62 -7.11 2.88
N GLN A 259 23.79 -6.45 2.92
CA GLN A 259 25.06 -7.04 2.42
C GLN A 259 26.08 -7.31 3.53
N GLU A 260 26.71 -8.48 3.46
CA GLU A 260 27.90 -8.86 4.22
C GLU A 260 29.10 -7.92 3.93
N PRO A 261 30.05 -7.73 4.88
CA PRO A 261 30.16 -8.44 6.17
C PRO A 261 29.54 -7.67 7.35
N ASP A 262 29.21 -6.38 7.19
CA ASP A 262 28.77 -5.51 8.28
C ASP A 262 27.44 -4.78 7.99
N GLY A 263 26.76 -5.10 6.88
CA GLY A 263 25.54 -4.43 6.43
C GLY A 263 24.30 -5.08 7.01
N TRP A 264 23.92 -4.62 8.20
CA TRP A 264 22.59 -4.78 8.78
C TRP A 264 21.57 -4.08 7.85
N SER A 265 20.32 -4.54 7.80
CA SER A 265 19.26 -3.90 7.03
C SER A 265 17.97 -4.28 7.71
N SER A 266 17.63 -3.48 8.71
CA SER A 266 16.32 -3.43 9.33
C SER A 266 15.59 -2.22 8.77
N PHE A 267 14.26 -2.30 8.75
CA PHE A 267 13.39 -1.14 8.83
C PHE A 267 11.99 -1.60 9.21
N GLY A 268 11.26 -0.73 9.90
CA GLY A 268 9.82 -0.85 10.14
C GLY A 268 9.01 -0.17 9.04
N ILE A 269 7.74 -0.56 8.94
CA ILE A 269 6.78 0.00 8.00
C ILE A 269 5.53 0.39 8.77
N ASP A 270 5.00 1.59 8.51
CA ASP A 270 3.70 2.02 9.00
C ASP A 270 2.97 2.93 7.98
N ASN A 271 1.70 3.21 8.22
CA ASN A 271 0.86 4.15 7.48
C ASN A 271 0.94 4.00 5.95
N LEU A 272 0.85 2.77 5.43
CA LEU A 272 0.79 2.55 3.99
C LEU A 272 -0.54 3.12 3.45
N VAL A 273 -0.45 4.23 2.74
CA VAL A 273 -1.58 4.91 2.13
C VAL A 273 -1.70 4.48 0.67
N VAL A 274 -2.89 3.98 0.31
CA VAL A 274 -3.23 3.64 -1.07
C VAL A 274 -4.56 4.27 -1.45
N GLN A 275 -4.72 4.62 -2.72
CA GLN A 275 -6.00 5.02 -3.26
C GLN A 275 -6.69 3.81 -3.88
N ARG A 276 -7.80 3.38 -3.28
CA ARG A 276 -8.63 2.31 -3.84
C ARG A 276 -9.35 2.81 -5.07
N ARG A 277 -9.20 2.10 -6.18
CA ARG A 277 -9.94 2.40 -7.39
C ARG A 277 -11.39 1.97 -7.24
N ILE A 278 -12.31 2.92 -7.22
CA ILE A 278 -13.72 2.61 -7.43
C ILE A 278 -13.86 2.29 -8.91
N PRO A 279 -14.22 1.05 -9.30
CA PRO A 279 -14.42 0.74 -10.70
C PRO A 279 -15.41 1.74 -11.26
N GLU A 280 -15.00 2.52 -12.28
CA GLU A 280 -15.98 3.35 -12.97
C GLU A 280 -17.10 2.42 -13.41
N PRO A 281 -18.38 2.76 -13.15
CA PRO A 281 -19.48 1.93 -13.59
C PRO A 281 -19.28 1.72 -15.08
N SER A 282 -18.97 0.46 -15.44
CA SER A 282 -18.52 0.14 -16.78
C SER A 282 -19.41 0.86 -17.79
N THR A 283 -18.86 1.35 -18.89
CA THR A 283 -19.65 2.03 -19.93
C THR A 283 -20.84 1.18 -20.37
N MET A 284 -20.76 -0.15 -20.22
CA MET A 284 -21.86 -1.11 -20.38
C MET A 284 -23.02 -0.92 -19.37
N ALA A 285 -22.74 -0.65 -18.09
CA ALA A 285 -23.74 -0.29 -17.09
C ALA A 285 -24.43 1.04 -17.42
N LEU A 286 -23.68 2.03 -17.91
CA LEU A 286 -24.24 3.31 -18.33
C LEU A 286 -25.08 3.20 -19.62
N ILE A 287 -24.62 2.42 -20.61
CA ILE A 287 -25.36 2.16 -21.86
C ILE A 287 -26.65 1.38 -21.58
N SER A 288 -26.62 0.39 -20.69
CA SER A 288 -27.80 -0.39 -20.33
C SER A 288 -28.84 0.45 -19.58
N LEU A 289 -28.41 1.36 -18.69
CA LEU A 289 -29.32 2.30 -18.03
C LEU A 289 -29.94 3.31 -19.01
N ALA A 290 -29.13 3.88 -19.91
CA ALA A 290 -29.62 4.78 -20.96
C ALA A 290 -30.61 4.08 -21.91
N GLY A 291 -30.33 2.83 -22.27
CA GLY A 291 -31.22 1.99 -23.08
C GLY A 291 -32.58 1.73 -22.41
N LEU A 292 -32.58 1.43 -21.10
CA LEU A 292 -33.80 1.24 -20.31
C LEU A 292 -34.66 2.51 -20.25
N VAL A 293 -34.04 3.68 -20.07
CA VAL A 293 -34.74 4.98 -20.06
C VAL A 293 -35.34 5.27 -21.43
N ALA A 294 -34.62 5.01 -22.53
CA ALA A 294 -35.14 5.19 -23.88
C ALA A 294 -36.34 4.27 -24.19
N ILE A 295 -36.29 3.01 -23.74
CA ILE A 295 -37.39 2.05 -23.90
C ILE A 295 -38.61 2.47 -23.07
N ALA A 296 -38.40 2.93 -21.84
CA ALA A 296 -39.47 3.42 -20.96
C ALA A 296 -40.15 4.68 -21.54
N ALA A 297 -39.36 5.63 -22.05
CA ALA A 297 -39.87 6.83 -22.70
C ALA A 297 -40.71 6.50 -23.95
N ARG A 298 -40.25 5.56 -24.79
CA ARG A 298 -40.98 5.11 -25.98
C ARG A 298 -42.31 4.44 -25.65
N ARG A 299 -42.37 3.64 -24.58
CA ARG A 299 -43.62 3.02 -24.11
C ARG A 299 -44.63 4.05 -23.59
N ARG A 300 -44.18 5.17 -23.03
CA ARG A 300 -45.05 6.24 -22.53
C ARG A 300 -45.67 7.06 -23.66
N LEU A 301 -44.95 7.25 -24.77
CA LEU A 301 -45.45 7.96 -25.95
C LEU A 301 -46.52 7.15 -26.71
N ASN A 302 -46.37 5.83 -26.79
CA ASN A 302 -47.34 4.95 -27.49
C ASN A 302 -48.64 4.67 -26.72
N ARG A 303 -48.81 5.23 -25.51
CA ARG A 303 -50.03 5.09 -24.69
C ARG A 303 -50.94 6.32 -24.72
N LYS A 304 -50.61 7.33 -25.52
CA LYS A 304 -51.48 8.48 -25.82
C LYS A 304 -52.00 8.35 -27.24
#